data_AF-A0A830DSR9-F1
#
_entry.id   AF-A0A830DSR9-F1
#
_cell.length_a   1.000
_cell.length_b   1.000
_cell.length_c   1.000
_cell.angle_alpha   90.00
_cell.angle_beta   90.00
_cell.angle_gamma   90.00
#
_symmetry.space_group_name_H-M   'P 1'
#
loop_
_entity.id
_entity.type
_entity.pdbx_description
1 polymer ?
#
loop_
_entity_poly.entity_id
_entity_poly.type
_entity_poly.pdbx_seq_one_letter_code
_entity_poly.pdbx_strand_id
1 'polypeptide(L)'
;MRYLPDVFEELTVSSDGIIAADATKNEFHKQHPHGVNVVSVAIAVEDHQKFNEKYFEIIKEKIEKYDIKLPHPILKSKDISRHIPTWQTEEARKDIVFELLSIDVLDTIYVTETYLKPKWIELYSDEEDEFRRMTSHDFVKDILFQYYDIVSIWKYLERYHGGDGTHYNVMTDYFSGQVCRAYQELGELADNFLIVPQGDQTYPVLSMADLVTGLLKQEVYPLRKDEIEEYIKDETPGYVVADSVYDGKDLERLVPHVTDGIRTDLNLPDPTVYIARGDVPKDRVTSLDMFHHACMYAQIKGGSVKFFEENNDRHHFSGEDILVCVDGNSEIYADYERLNTQYSITVFDAESAINHFLDEIPSGLVL
;
A
#
# COMPACT_ATOMS: atom_id res chain seq x y z
N MET A 1 -8.13 5.11 -46.47
CA MET A 1 -7.03 6.09 -46.30
C MET A 1 -7.21 6.68 -44.91
N ARG A 2 -6.31 6.30 -43.98
CA ARG A 2 -5.91 6.89 -42.68
C ARG A 2 -6.99 7.66 -41.90
N TYR A 3 -7.23 7.38 -40.61
CA TYR A 3 -6.26 7.59 -39.55
C TYR A 3 -6.32 6.48 -38.48
N LEU A 4 -5.15 5.92 -38.17
CA LEU A 4 -4.87 5.27 -36.90
C LEU A 4 -4.73 6.40 -35.86
N PRO A 5 -5.46 6.36 -34.73
CA PRO A 5 -5.09 7.14 -33.56
C PRO A 5 -3.80 6.54 -32.97
N ASP A 6 -2.89 7.40 -32.56
CA ASP A 6 -1.65 7.05 -31.88
C ASP A 6 -1.96 6.29 -30.58
N VAL A 7 -1.30 5.14 -30.39
CA VAL A 7 -1.52 4.15 -29.32
C VAL A 7 -0.89 4.61 -27.98
N PHE A 8 -1.07 5.89 -27.62
CA PHE A 8 -0.48 6.45 -26.40
C PHE A 8 -1.43 7.34 -25.58
N GLU A 9 -2.72 7.42 -25.92
CA GLU A 9 -3.68 8.32 -25.23
C GLU A 9 -4.78 7.62 -24.40
N GLU A 10 -4.76 6.31 -24.21
CA GLU A 10 -5.72 5.61 -23.33
C GLU A 10 -5.00 4.80 -22.26
N LEU A 11 -4.44 5.48 -21.26
CA LEU A 11 -4.05 4.92 -19.96
C LEU A 11 -4.13 6.02 -18.89
N THR A 12 -5.29 6.65 -18.74
CA THR A 12 -5.50 7.66 -17.70
C THR A 12 -6.04 7.01 -16.42
N VAL A 13 -5.13 6.51 -15.59
CA VAL A 13 -5.17 6.98 -14.20
C VAL A 13 -4.89 8.48 -14.33
N SER A 14 -5.83 9.32 -13.91
CA SER A 14 -5.75 10.78 -14.08
C SER A 14 -4.34 11.30 -13.78
N SER A 15 -3.84 12.29 -14.55
CA SER A 15 -2.63 13.06 -14.24
C SER A 15 -2.74 13.87 -12.93
N ASP A 16 -3.77 13.60 -12.14
CA ASP A 16 -4.08 14.27 -10.89
C ASP A 16 -3.20 13.68 -9.80
N GLY A 17 -2.70 14.54 -8.92
CA GLY A 17 -1.80 14.08 -7.89
C GLY A 17 -2.45 13.11 -6.91
N ILE A 18 -1.64 12.19 -6.40
CA ILE A 18 -2.03 11.07 -5.55
C ILE A 18 -1.21 11.08 -4.27
N ILE A 19 -1.79 10.64 -3.17
CA ILE A 19 -1.09 10.38 -1.92
C ILE A 19 -1.14 8.90 -1.60
N ALA A 20 0.04 8.32 -1.35
CA ALA A 20 0.17 6.91 -1.00
C ALA A 20 0.89 6.72 0.32
N ALA A 21 0.50 5.73 1.11
CA ALA A 21 1.14 5.50 2.41
C ALA A 21 1.39 4.04 2.75
N ASP A 22 2.36 3.87 3.64
CA ASP A 22 2.71 2.61 4.31
C ASP A 22 3.10 2.90 5.78
N ALA A 23 3.13 1.87 6.60
CA ALA A 23 3.57 1.95 7.98
C ALA A 23 4.52 0.84 8.42
N THR A 24 5.36 1.18 9.39
CA THR A 24 6.23 0.22 10.06
C THR A 24 6.18 0.38 11.58
N LYS A 25 6.60 -0.67 12.28
CA LYS A 25 6.73 -0.68 13.74
C LYS A 25 8.11 -1.08 14.21
N ASN A 26 8.50 -0.54 15.36
CA ASN A 26 9.73 -0.84 16.06
C ASN A 26 9.45 -1.19 17.54
N GLU A 27 9.95 -2.34 17.99
CA GLU A 27 9.82 -2.82 19.37
C GLU A 27 11.15 -2.64 20.12
N PHE A 28 11.15 -1.85 21.20
CA PHE A 28 12.36 -1.47 21.94
C PHE A 28 12.82 -2.54 22.94
N HIS A 29 12.96 -3.80 22.52
CA HIS A 29 13.21 -4.94 23.42
C HIS A 29 14.42 -4.79 24.37
N LYS A 30 15.46 -4.06 23.98
CA LYS A 30 16.72 -3.95 24.75
C LYS A 30 16.81 -2.72 25.67
N GLN A 31 16.18 -1.61 25.31
CA GLN A 31 16.37 -0.32 25.99
C GLN A 31 15.12 0.11 26.76
N HIS A 32 13.93 -0.30 26.30
CA HIS A 32 12.65 -0.03 26.95
C HIS A 32 11.76 -1.28 26.80
N PRO A 33 11.88 -2.29 27.68
CA PRO A 33 10.94 -3.40 27.68
C PRO A 33 9.52 -2.82 27.71
N HIS A 34 8.68 -3.21 26.75
CA HIS A 34 7.32 -2.69 26.48
C HIS A 34 7.18 -1.36 25.71
N GLY A 35 8.26 -0.79 25.17
CA GLY A 35 8.15 0.32 24.21
C GLY A 35 7.80 -0.19 22.81
N VAL A 36 6.75 0.35 22.20
CA VAL A 36 6.46 0.20 20.77
C VAL A 36 6.33 1.59 20.17
N ASN A 37 7.00 1.81 19.06
CA ASN A 37 6.82 2.98 18.22
C ASN A 37 6.34 2.52 16.85
N VAL A 38 5.37 3.24 16.30
CA VAL A 38 4.85 3.04 14.95
C VAL A 38 5.07 4.32 14.15
N VAL A 39 5.42 4.17 12.89
CA VAL A 39 5.65 5.27 11.95
C VAL A 39 4.90 4.97 10.67
N SER A 40 4.21 5.96 10.14
CA SER A 40 3.60 5.91 8.81
C SER A 40 4.18 7.04 7.98
N VAL A 41 4.40 6.76 6.70
CA VAL A 41 4.90 7.71 5.70
C VAL A 41 3.86 7.79 4.61
N ALA A 42 3.35 9.00 4.34
CA ALA A 42 2.56 9.32 3.17
C ALA A 42 3.40 10.12 2.17
N ILE A 43 3.36 9.73 0.91
CA ILE A 43 4.08 10.36 -0.20
C ILE A 43 3.04 10.90 -1.15
N ALA A 44 3.01 12.22 -1.29
CA ALA A 44 2.15 12.93 -2.22
C ALA A 44 2.95 13.30 -3.47
N VAL A 45 2.40 12.97 -4.64
CA VAL A 45 3.03 13.21 -5.94
C VAL A 45 2.09 14.00 -6.84
N GLU A 46 2.61 15.00 -7.54
CA GLU A 46 1.80 15.89 -8.39
C GLU A 46 1.35 15.21 -9.68
N ASP A 47 2.27 14.47 -10.32
CA ASP A 47 2.07 13.78 -11.59
C ASP A 47 2.45 12.31 -11.42
N HIS A 48 1.41 11.49 -11.21
CA HIS A 48 1.57 10.06 -10.96
C HIS A 48 2.18 9.32 -12.17
N GLN A 49 1.89 9.72 -13.40
CA GLN A 49 2.43 9.07 -14.59
C GLN A 49 3.94 9.34 -14.69
N LYS A 50 4.35 10.61 -14.57
CA LYS A 50 5.76 10.98 -14.61
C LYS A 50 6.54 10.38 -13.45
N PHE A 51 5.94 10.27 -12.27
CA PHE A 51 6.52 9.55 -11.15
C PHE A 51 6.81 8.08 -11.52
N ASN A 52 5.84 7.37 -12.09
CA ASN A 52 5.99 5.97 -12.47
C ASN A 52 7.10 5.77 -13.52
N GLU A 53 7.17 6.64 -14.54
CA GLU A 53 8.23 6.61 -15.56
C GLU A 53 9.62 6.72 -14.91
N LYS A 54 9.81 7.72 -14.04
CA LYS A 54 11.08 7.96 -13.32
C LYS A 54 11.43 6.84 -12.35
N TYR A 55 10.45 6.34 -11.61
CA TYR A 55 10.62 5.21 -10.71
C TYR A 55 11.16 3.99 -11.47
N PHE A 56 10.56 3.63 -12.61
CA PHE A 56 10.99 2.46 -13.37
C PHE A 56 12.38 2.62 -13.99
N GLU A 57 12.75 3.82 -14.44
CA GLU A 57 14.11 4.13 -14.88
C GLU A 57 15.13 3.85 -13.77
N ILE A 58 14.88 4.40 -12.57
CA ILE A 58 15.75 4.24 -11.40
C ILE A 58 15.82 2.77 -10.98
N ILE A 59 14.67 2.12 -10.77
CA ILE A 59 14.64 0.73 -10.28
C ILE A 59 15.33 -0.23 -11.25
N LYS A 60 15.17 -0.03 -12.56
CA LYS A 60 15.90 -0.84 -13.54
C LYS A 60 17.42 -0.71 -13.38
N GLU A 61 17.93 0.52 -13.26
CA GLU A 61 19.35 0.76 -13.00
C GLU A 61 19.81 0.07 -11.71
N LYS A 62 19.04 0.22 -10.62
CA LYS A 62 19.40 -0.33 -9.31
C LYS A 62 19.34 -1.86 -9.26
N ILE A 63 18.36 -2.46 -9.93
CA ILE A 63 18.26 -3.92 -10.08
C ILE A 63 19.51 -4.47 -10.75
N GLU A 64 19.95 -3.84 -11.84
CA GLU A 64 21.19 -4.23 -12.55
C GLU A 64 22.44 -4.01 -11.69
N LYS A 65 22.55 -2.85 -11.02
CA LYS A 65 23.69 -2.48 -10.17
C LYS A 65 23.89 -3.46 -9.01
N TYR A 66 22.81 -3.93 -8.39
CA TYR A 66 22.83 -4.77 -7.19
C TYR A 66 22.53 -6.26 -7.45
N ASP A 67 22.40 -6.70 -8.71
CA ASP A 67 22.00 -8.07 -9.11
C ASP A 67 20.73 -8.57 -8.39
N ILE A 68 19.73 -7.70 -8.27
CA ILE A 68 18.46 -8.03 -7.62
C ILE A 68 17.61 -8.84 -8.59
N LYS A 69 17.30 -10.09 -8.24
CA LYS A 69 16.54 -10.99 -9.12
C LYS A 69 15.06 -10.90 -8.84
N LEU A 70 14.36 -10.04 -9.57
CA LEU A 70 12.91 -9.88 -9.52
C LEU A 70 12.29 -10.12 -10.89
N PRO A 71 11.12 -10.79 -10.95
CA PRO A 71 10.37 -10.98 -12.20
C PRO A 71 9.57 -9.74 -12.62
N HIS A 72 9.60 -8.65 -11.86
CA HIS A 72 8.92 -7.39 -12.16
C HIS A 72 9.71 -6.19 -11.61
N PRO A 73 9.51 -4.98 -12.16
CA PRO A 73 10.27 -3.79 -11.79
C PRO A 73 9.66 -3.01 -10.60
N ILE A 74 8.95 -3.67 -9.68
CA ILE A 74 8.47 -3.06 -8.42
C ILE A 74 9.28 -3.64 -7.27
N LEU A 75 10.01 -2.79 -6.55
CA LEU A 75 10.97 -3.21 -5.53
C LEU A 75 10.43 -2.92 -4.13
N LYS A 76 10.45 -3.92 -3.23
CA LYS A 76 10.12 -3.70 -1.82
C LYS A 76 11.34 -3.63 -0.93
N SER A 77 11.15 -3.01 0.22
CA SER A 77 12.08 -2.97 1.35
C SER A 77 12.56 -4.37 1.78
N LYS A 78 11.67 -5.37 1.72
CA LYS A 78 12.00 -6.78 1.99
C LYS A 78 12.91 -7.40 0.92
N ASP A 79 12.76 -6.98 -0.34
CA ASP A 79 13.48 -7.57 -1.47
C ASP A 79 14.94 -7.14 -1.44
N ILE A 80 15.22 -5.89 -1.08
CA ILE A 80 16.58 -5.41 -0.77
C ILE A 80 17.22 -6.32 0.29
N SER A 81 16.52 -6.59 1.39
CA SER A 81 17.02 -7.44 2.48
C SER A 81 17.20 -8.91 2.07
N ARG A 82 16.48 -9.37 1.05
CA ARG A 82 16.47 -10.77 0.60
C ARG A 82 17.54 -11.05 -0.44
N HIS A 83 17.74 -10.12 -1.38
CA HIS A 83 18.59 -10.32 -2.55
C HIS A 83 19.97 -9.71 -2.38
N ILE A 84 20.13 -8.68 -1.55
CA ILE A 84 21.41 -8.00 -1.35
C ILE A 84 22.13 -8.58 -0.13
N PRO A 85 23.43 -8.90 -0.23
CA PRO A 85 24.21 -9.36 0.93
C PRO A 85 24.18 -8.37 2.10
N THR A 86 24.11 -8.89 3.32
CA THR A 86 23.90 -8.09 4.55
C THR A 86 24.92 -6.94 4.74
N TRP A 87 26.16 -7.11 4.25
CA TRP A 87 27.20 -6.07 4.36
C TRP A 87 27.06 -4.93 3.33
N GLN A 88 26.17 -5.07 2.35
CA GLN A 88 25.84 -4.07 1.33
C GLN A 88 24.41 -3.53 1.45
N THR A 89 23.54 -4.20 2.21
CA THR A 89 22.13 -3.82 2.36
C THR A 89 21.96 -2.37 2.79
N GLU A 90 22.81 -1.87 3.70
CA GLU A 90 22.71 -0.51 4.20
C GLU A 90 22.95 0.53 3.10
N GLU A 91 24.09 0.40 2.40
CA GLU A 91 24.48 1.27 1.29
C GLU A 91 23.48 1.18 0.13
N ALA A 92 23.05 -0.03 -0.22
CA ALA A 92 22.10 -0.23 -1.31
C ALA A 92 20.74 0.41 -1.02
N ARG A 93 20.24 0.28 0.22
CA ARG A 93 18.99 0.92 0.61
C ARG A 93 19.07 2.44 0.52
N LYS A 94 20.17 3.05 0.98
CA LYS A 94 20.39 4.50 0.85
C LYS A 94 20.42 4.92 -0.61
N ASP A 95 21.23 4.26 -1.43
CA ASP A 95 21.38 4.56 -2.86
C ASP A 95 20.05 4.47 -3.61
N ILE A 96 19.26 3.42 -3.36
CA ILE A 96 17.95 3.22 -4.00
C ILE A 96 16.97 4.30 -3.54
N VAL A 97 16.81 4.47 -2.23
CA VAL A 97 15.74 5.33 -1.69
C VAL A 97 16.04 6.80 -1.91
N PHE A 98 17.30 7.25 -1.75
CA PHE A 98 17.66 8.65 -2.01
C PHE A 98 17.51 9.02 -3.49
N GLU A 99 17.80 8.10 -4.40
CA GLU A 99 17.56 8.38 -5.82
C GLU A 99 16.07 8.48 -6.15
N LEU A 100 15.23 7.62 -5.57
CA LEU A 100 13.77 7.75 -5.68
C LEU A 100 13.24 9.04 -5.05
N LEU A 101 13.78 9.44 -3.90
CA LEU A 101 13.43 10.70 -3.23
C LEU A 101 13.83 11.94 -4.04
N SER A 102 14.73 11.81 -5.02
CA SER A 102 15.14 12.90 -5.90
C SER A 102 14.20 13.17 -7.09
N ILE A 103 13.14 12.36 -7.25
CA ILE A 103 12.15 12.53 -8.33
C ILE A 103 11.44 13.89 -8.19
N ASP A 104 11.39 14.66 -9.28
CA ASP A 104 11.01 16.09 -9.29
C ASP A 104 9.51 16.36 -9.15
N VAL A 105 8.66 15.33 -9.21
CA VAL A 105 7.19 15.42 -9.05
C VAL A 105 6.72 15.05 -7.65
N LEU A 106 7.65 14.80 -6.72
CA LEU A 106 7.33 14.64 -5.30
C LEU A 106 6.95 16.00 -4.72
N ASP A 107 5.71 16.14 -4.27
CA ASP A 107 5.23 17.37 -3.62
C ASP A 107 5.55 17.37 -2.13
N THR A 108 5.03 16.36 -1.41
CA THR A 108 5.11 16.30 0.04
C THR A 108 5.37 14.89 0.55
N ILE A 109 6.28 14.76 1.51
CA ILE A 109 6.47 13.55 2.32
C ILE A 109 6.01 13.85 3.74
N TYR A 110 4.89 13.25 4.12
CA TYR A 110 4.30 13.41 5.44
C TYR A 110 4.60 12.19 6.31
N VAL A 111 5.27 12.39 7.43
CA VAL A 111 5.58 11.31 8.36
C VAL A 111 4.82 11.51 9.65
N THR A 112 4.15 10.46 10.14
CA THR A 112 3.49 10.48 11.45
C THR A 112 4.04 9.36 12.33
N GLU A 113 4.66 9.73 13.45
CA GLU A 113 5.10 8.79 14.47
C GLU A 113 4.15 8.74 15.67
N THR A 114 4.00 7.58 16.28
CA THR A 114 3.29 7.43 17.56
C THR A 114 4.17 6.65 18.53
N TYR A 115 4.40 7.26 19.70
CA TYR A 115 4.96 6.60 20.86
C TYR A 115 4.16 6.95 22.12
N LEU A 116 3.43 5.97 22.66
CA LEU A 116 2.62 6.15 23.86
C LEU A 116 3.40 5.76 25.12
N LYS A 117 3.47 6.67 26.09
CA LYS A 117 3.91 6.32 27.45
C LYS A 117 2.97 5.26 28.06
N PRO A 118 3.44 4.43 29.01
CA PRO A 118 2.61 3.43 29.66
C PRO A 118 1.35 4.05 30.30
N LYS A 119 0.17 3.68 29.78
CA LYS A 119 -1.14 4.09 30.30
C LYS A 119 -2.21 3.06 29.92
N TRP A 120 -3.40 3.23 30.47
CA TRP A 120 -4.59 2.51 30.04
C TRP A 120 -5.25 3.26 28.88
N ILE A 121 -5.66 2.51 27.86
CA ILE A 121 -6.51 2.97 26.77
C ILE A 121 -7.89 2.33 26.97
N GLU A 122 -8.93 3.15 26.91
CA GLU A 122 -10.32 2.70 26.95
C GLU A 122 -10.79 2.45 25.52
N LEU A 123 -11.37 1.27 25.29
CA LEU A 123 -11.90 0.80 24.01
C LEU A 123 -13.37 0.45 24.20
N TYR A 124 -14.17 0.66 23.17
CA TYR A 124 -15.57 0.22 23.19
C TYR A 124 -15.68 -1.30 23.30
N SER A 125 -16.70 -1.75 24.05
CA SER A 125 -17.09 -3.16 24.19
C SER A 125 -18.34 -3.45 23.36
N ASP A 126 -18.59 -4.73 23.07
CA ASP A 126 -19.86 -5.20 22.50
C ASP A 126 -21.01 -5.15 23.54
N GLU A 127 -20.66 -5.07 24.83
CA GLU A 127 -21.61 -4.87 25.93
C GLU A 127 -22.01 -3.39 26.02
N GLU A 128 -23.32 -3.13 26.05
CA GLU A 128 -23.90 -1.79 26.04
C GLU A 128 -23.35 -0.95 27.21
N ASP A 129 -22.85 0.26 26.90
CA ASP A 129 -22.22 1.20 27.85
C ASP A 129 -20.97 0.68 28.60
N GLU A 130 -20.34 -0.41 28.14
CA GLU A 130 -19.09 -0.92 28.73
C GLU A 130 -17.83 -0.54 27.92
N PHE A 131 -16.76 -0.24 28.65
CA PHE A 131 -15.43 -0.04 28.08
C PHE A 131 -14.49 -1.16 28.52
N ARG A 132 -13.78 -1.75 27.57
CA ARG A 132 -12.63 -2.61 27.88
C ARG A 132 -11.37 -1.76 27.98
N ARG A 133 -10.47 -2.12 28.90
CA ARG A 133 -9.18 -1.45 29.06
C ARG A 133 -8.04 -2.30 28.53
N MET A 134 -7.13 -1.65 27.82
CA MET A 134 -5.94 -2.27 27.25
C MET A 134 -4.71 -1.41 27.60
N THR A 135 -3.54 -2.02 27.74
CA THR A 135 -2.31 -1.23 27.93
C THR A 135 -1.99 -0.47 26.64
N SER A 136 -1.36 0.70 26.75
CA SER A 136 -0.93 1.46 25.57
C SER A 136 0.02 0.66 24.66
N HIS A 137 0.81 -0.26 25.24
CA HIS A 137 1.66 -1.19 24.49
C HIS A 137 0.82 -2.11 23.59
N ASP A 138 -0.13 -2.83 24.18
CA ASP A 138 -0.98 -3.78 23.45
C ASP A 138 -1.87 -3.03 22.45
N PHE A 139 -2.38 -1.84 22.82
CA PHE A 139 -3.16 -1.00 21.90
C PHE A 139 -2.36 -0.61 20.66
N VAL A 140 -1.14 -0.09 20.82
CA VAL A 140 -0.29 0.30 19.68
C VAL A 140 0.02 -0.93 18.81
N LYS A 141 0.39 -2.04 19.44
CA LYS A 141 0.88 -3.24 18.76
C LYS A 141 -0.21 -4.02 18.04
N ASP A 142 -1.36 -4.20 18.70
CA ASP A 142 -2.37 -5.17 18.31
C ASP A 142 -3.62 -4.50 17.73
N ILE A 143 -3.85 -3.20 17.96
CA ILE A 143 -5.02 -2.47 17.44
C ILE A 143 -4.57 -1.38 16.46
N LEU A 144 -3.83 -0.38 16.93
CA LEU A 144 -3.48 0.81 16.14
C LEU A 144 -2.65 0.45 14.91
N PHE A 145 -1.68 -0.45 15.05
CA PHE A 145 -0.82 -0.84 13.92
C PHE A 145 -1.58 -1.47 12.76
N GLN A 146 -2.78 -2.04 12.98
CA GLN A 146 -3.54 -2.70 11.92
C GLN A 146 -4.00 -1.76 10.81
N TYR A 147 -4.20 -0.47 11.13
CA TYR A 147 -4.64 0.58 10.19
C TYR A 147 -3.70 1.79 10.25
N TYR A 148 -2.44 1.61 10.66
CA TYR A 148 -1.57 2.77 10.86
C TYR A 148 -1.17 3.45 9.54
N ASP A 149 -1.27 2.73 8.42
CA ASP A 149 -1.03 3.24 7.06
C ASP A 149 -1.88 4.48 6.76
N ILE A 150 -3.12 4.54 7.26
CA ILE A 150 -4.02 5.67 6.99
C ILE A 150 -3.71 6.92 7.82
N VAL A 151 -2.88 6.81 8.86
CA VAL A 151 -2.70 7.89 9.85
C VAL A 151 -1.92 9.06 9.27
N SER A 152 -0.86 8.80 8.48
CA SER A 152 -0.10 9.86 7.81
C SER A 152 -0.95 10.57 6.74
N ILE A 153 -1.77 9.83 5.99
CA ILE A 153 -2.72 10.40 5.02
C ILE A 153 -3.76 11.27 5.72
N TRP A 154 -4.39 10.77 6.80
CA TRP A 154 -5.37 11.53 7.56
C TRP A 154 -4.79 12.85 8.09
N LYS A 155 -3.57 12.83 8.66
CA LYS A 155 -2.89 14.04 9.14
C LYS A 155 -2.54 15.00 8.00
N TYR A 156 -2.08 14.48 6.86
CA TYR A 156 -1.83 15.28 5.67
C TYR A 156 -3.10 16.02 5.21
N LEU A 157 -4.21 15.29 5.06
CA LEU A 157 -5.47 15.89 4.62
C LEU A 157 -6.03 16.86 5.66
N GLU A 158 -6.00 16.54 6.96
CA GLU A 158 -6.43 17.45 8.03
C GLU A 158 -5.63 18.78 7.99
N ARG A 159 -4.33 18.71 7.71
CA ARG A 159 -3.45 19.88 7.67
C ARG A 159 -3.69 20.76 6.45
N TYR A 160 -3.86 20.15 5.28
CA TYR A 160 -3.90 20.87 4.00
C TYR A 160 -5.30 21.09 3.45
N HIS A 161 -6.35 20.59 4.12
CA HIS A 161 -7.73 20.72 3.65
C HIS A 161 -8.11 22.14 3.22
N GLY A 162 -8.65 22.25 2.01
CA GLY A 162 -9.05 23.52 1.38
C GLY A 162 -7.88 24.34 0.82
N GLY A 163 -6.66 23.81 0.78
CA GLY A 163 -5.49 24.46 0.18
C GLY A 163 -5.41 24.26 -1.34
N ASP A 164 -4.91 25.28 -2.04
CA ASP A 164 -4.55 25.19 -3.45
C ASP A 164 -3.29 24.30 -3.56
N GLY A 165 -3.42 23.09 -4.12
CA GLY A 165 -2.32 22.12 -4.27
C GLY A 165 -2.47 20.85 -3.42
N THR A 166 -3.53 20.72 -2.63
CA THR A 166 -3.75 19.49 -1.86
C THR A 166 -4.16 18.33 -2.75
N HIS A 167 -3.52 17.19 -2.54
CA HIS A 167 -3.83 15.92 -3.20
C HIS A 167 -4.88 15.13 -2.41
N TYR A 168 -6.06 14.93 -3.01
CA TYR A 168 -7.21 14.26 -2.37
C TYR A 168 -7.48 12.84 -2.90
N ASN A 169 -6.75 12.39 -3.93
CA ASN A 169 -6.78 11.01 -4.40
C ASN A 169 -5.85 10.18 -3.52
N VAL A 170 -6.42 9.26 -2.76
CA VAL A 170 -5.71 8.45 -1.78
C VAL A 170 -5.54 7.02 -2.28
N MET A 171 -4.34 6.48 -2.10
CA MET A 171 -4.02 5.08 -2.30
C MET A 171 -3.33 4.51 -1.05
N THR A 172 -3.70 3.34 -0.60
CA THR A 172 -3.03 2.66 0.53
C THR A 172 -2.93 1.18 0.24
N ASP A 173 -1.94 0.49 0.83
CA ASP A 173 -1.97 -0.97 0.85
C ASP A 173 -3.17 -1.45 1.70
N TYR A 174 -3.45 -2.74 1.62
CA TYR A 174 -4.50 -3.37 2.41
C TYR A 174 -4.16 -3.35 3.89
N PHE A 175 -5.10 -2.82 4.66
CA PHE A 175 -5.04 -2.76 6.11
C PHE A 175 -6.29 -3.42 6.74
N SER A 176 -6.27 -3.60 8.05
CA SER A 176 -7.40 -4.15 8.82
C SER A 176 -7.66 -3.34 10.08
N GLY A 177 -8.62 -3.77 10.88
CA GLY A 177 -8.90 -3.18 12.18
C GLY A 177 -10.33 -2.68 12.29
N GLN A 178 -10.58 -1.90 13.34
CA GLN A 178 -11.90 -1.44 13.73
C GLN A 178 -12.10 0.02 13.35
N VAL A 179 -13.35 0.40 13.08
CA VAL A 179 -13.68 1.77 12.66
C VAL A 179 -13.31 2.77 13.76
N CYS A 180 -12.46 3.73 13.40
CA CYS A 180 -12.07 4.88 14.22
C CYS A 180 -12.52 6.19 13.55
N ARG A 181 -12.43 7.31 14.27
CA ARG A 181 -12.88 8.61 13.70
C ARG A 181 -11.93 9.10 12.61
N ALA A 182 -10.63 8.84 12.73
CA ALA A 182 -9.66 9.20 11.70
C ALA A 182 -9.98 8.53 10.35
N TYR A 183 -10.43 7.27 10.36
CA TYR A 183 -10.89 6.56 9.15
C TYR A 183 -12.15 7.22 8.54
N GLN A 184 -13.10 7.64 9.37
CA GLN A 184 -14.31 8.33 8.89
C GLN A 184 -13.96 9.71 8.31
N GLU A 185 -13.17 10.50 9.03
CA GLU A 185 -12.70 11.81 8.58
C GLU A 185 -11.89 11.67 7.27
N LEU A 186 -11.06 10.64 7.12
CA LEU A 186 -10.36 10.33 5.87
C LEU A 186 -11.34 10.12 4.70
N GLY A 187 -12.40 9.33 4.90
CA GLY A 187 -13.43 9.10 3.89
C GLY A 187 -14.28 10.34 3.55
N GLU A 188 -14.35 11.33 4.45
CA GLU A 188 -15.00 12.61 4.19
C GLU A 188 -14.10 13.60 3.46
N LEU A 189 -12.78 13.52 3.68
CA LEU A 189 -11.79 14.43 3.13
C LEU A 189 -11.26 14.01 1.76
N ALA A 190 -11.19 12.71 1.48
CA ALA A 190 -10.66 12.19 0.22
C ALA A 190 -11.69 12.29 -0.92
N ASP A 191 -11.23 12.69 -2.11
CA ASP A 191 -12.05 12.66 -3.33
C ASP A 191 -12.21 11.22 -3.83
N ASN A 192 -11.13 10.45 -3.74
CA ASN A 192 -11.09 9.02 -4.03
C ASN A 192 -10.26 8.32 -2.96
N PHE A 193 -10.71 7.17 -2.47
CA PHE A 193 -9.97 6.39 -1.50
C PHE A 193 -9.85 4.94 -1.96
N LEU A 194 -8.68 4.57 -2.47
CA LEU A 194 -8.39 3.25 -3.01
C LEU A 194 -7.57 2.44 -2.01
N ILE A 195 -8.06 1.25 -1.70
CA ILE A 195 -7.34 0.27 -0.88
C ILE A 195 -6.87 -0.83 -1.82
N VAL A 196 -5.56 -0.96 -1.98
CA VAL A 196 -4.95 -1.84 -2.97
C VAL A 196 -4.24 -2.98 -2.27
N PRO A 197 -4.84 -4.18 -2.17
CA PRO A 197 -4.12 -5.35 -1.69
C PRO A 197 -2.89 -5.62 -2.56
N GLN A 198 -1.77 -5.91 -1.89
CA GLN A 198 -0.48 -6.11 -2.58
C GLN A 198 -0.05 -4.85 -3.33
N GLY A 199 -0.49 -3.69 -2.84
CA GLY A 199 -0.26 -2.42 -3.50
C GLY A 199 1.22 -2.08 -3.56
N ASP A 200 1.99 -2.44 -2.55
CA ASP A 200 3.46 -2.33 -2.54
C ASP A 200 4.19 -3.25 -3.54
N GLN A 201 3.50 -4.21 -4.16
CA GLN A 201 3.99 -5.05 -5.27
C GLN A 201 3.42 -4.65 -6.63
N THR A 202 2.43 -3.75 -6.63
CA THR A 202 1.63 -3.39 -7.80
C THR A 202 1.91 -1.96 -8.24
N TYR A 203 2.00 -1.01 -7.30
CA TYR A 203 2.12 0.42 -7.58
C TYR A 203 3.45 1.00 -7.10
N PRO A 204 4.19 1.72 -7.97
CA PRO A 204 5.44 2.39 -7.63
C PRO A 204 5.35 3.29 -6.39
N VAL A 205 4.29 4.07 -6.26
CA VAL A 205 4.15 5.05 -5.16
C VAL A 205 3.95 4.38 -3.80
N LEU A 206 3.23 3.25 -3.73
CA LEU A 206 3.11 2.45 -2.50
C LEU A 206 4.41 1.71 -2.18
N SER A 207 5.08 1.17 -3.19
CA SER A 207 6.43 0.62 -3.03
C SER A 207 7.41 1.67 -2.51
N MET A 208 7.33 2.91 -2.97
CA MET A 208 8.15 4.01 -2.47
C MET A 208 7.88 4.28 -0.98
N ALA A 209 6.61 4.26 -0.55
CA ALA A 209 6.28 4.40 0.87
C ALA A 209 6.90 3.27 1.72
N ASP A 210 6.81 2.00 1.31
CA ASP A 210 7.48 0.84 1.97
C ASP A 210 9.02 0.96 1.99
N LEU A 211 9.60 1.47 0.90
CA LEU A 211 11.04 1.71 0.81
C LEU A 211 11.50 2.80 1.78
N VAL A 212 10.76 3.91 1.89
CA VAL A 212 11.06 5.02 2.82
C VAL A 212 10.85 4.57 4.27
N THR A 213 9.76 3.87 4.61
CA THR A 213 9.55 3.32 5.96
C THR A 213 10.69 2.36 6.33
N GLY A 214 11.13 1.53 5.38
CA GLY A 214 12.27 0.65 5.52
C GLY A 214 13.61 1.37 5.75
N LEU A 215 13.86 2.48 5.03
CA LEU A 215 15.04 3.33 5.23
C LEU A 215 15.04 3.95 6.63
N LEU A 216 13.93 4.57 7.03
CA LEU A 216 13.83 5.21 8.34
C LEU A 216 14.05 4.21 9.47
N LYS A 217 13.49 3.00 9.35
CA LYS A 217 13.68 1.92 10.34
C LYS A 217 15.14 1.48 10.49
N GLN A 218 15.93 1.57 9.41
CA GLN A 218 17.34 1.22 9.40
C GLN A 218 18.20 2.34 9.98
N GLU A 219 17.91 3.59 9.64
CA GLU A 219 18.82 4.73 9.82
C GLU A 219 18.48 5.61 11.02
N VAL A 220 17.21 5.70 11.38
CA VAL A 220 16.73 6.62 12.40
C VAL A 220 16.36 5.84 13.66
N TYR A 221 17.17 5.99 14.71
CA TYR A 221 16.92 5.37 16.00
C TYR A 221 17.19 6.34 17.17
N PRO A 222 16.18 6.63 18.03
CA PRO A 222 14.79 6.21 17.92
C PRO A 222 14.05 6.90 16.76
N LEU A 223 12.99 6.26 16.25
CA LEU A 223 12.10 6.80 15.22
C LEU A 223 11.25 7.96 15.78
N ARG A 224 11.83 9.15 15.81
CA ARG A 224 11.20 10.36 16.32
C ARG A 224 11.11 11.40 15.21
N LYS A 225 10.06 12.21 15.25
CA LYS A 225 9.72 13.10 14.15
C LYS A 225 10.85 14.06 13.75
N ASP A 226 11.52 14.69 14.71
CA ASP A 226 12.55 15.70 14.43
C ASP A 226 13.77 15.04 13.77
N GLU A 227 14.17 13.86 14.26
CA GLU A 227 15.24 13.05 13.70
C GLU A 227 14.88 12.49 12.31
N ILE A 228 13.61 12.14 12.07
CA ILE A 228 13.14 11.69 10.76
C ILE A 228 13.16 12.84 9.74
N GLU A 229 12.58 13.99 10.10
CA GLU A 229 12.50 15.16 9.20
C GLU A 229 13.90 15.62 8.80
N GLU A 230 14.81 15.78 9.77
CA GLU A 230 16.20 16.19 9.51
C GLU A 230 16.93 15.21 8.59
N TYR A 231 16.60 13.92 8.66
CA TYR A 231 17.30 12.88 7.90
C TYR A 231 16.93 12.87 6.41
N ILE A 232 15.71 13.23 6.03
CA ILE A 232 15.23 13.10 4.63
C ILE A 232 14.94 14.44 3.94
N LYS A 233 14.80 15.56 4.66
CA LYS A 233 14.42 16.86 4.09
C LYS A 233 15.34 17.38 2.98
N ASP A 234 16.63 17.04 3.04
CA ASP A 234 17.63 17.52 2.08
C ASP A 234 17.83 16.53 0.91
N GLU A 235 17.18 15.37 0.96
CA GLU A 235 17.29 14.28 -0.03
C GLU A 235 16.16 14.30 -1.06
N THR A 236 15.21 15.25 -0.94
CA THR A 236 14.04 15.36 -1.81
C THR A 236 13.77 16.80 -2.23
N PRO A 237 13.26 17.05 -3.45
CA PRO A 237 12.77 18.37 -3.83
C PRO A 237 11.43 18.71 -3.16
N GLY A 238 10.69 17.71 -2.66
CA GLY A 238 9.40 17.89 -2.00
C GLY A 238 9.52 18.43 -0.58
N TYR A 239 8.42 18.92 -0.02
CA TYR A 239 8.33 19.32 1.37
C TYR A 239 8.30 18.10 2.28
N VAL A 240 9.13 18.10 3.33
CA VAL A 240 9.07 17.07 4.37
C VAL A 240 8.43 17.65 5.62
N VAL A 241 7.43 16.94 6.14
CA VAL A 241 6.77 17.28 7.40
C VAL A 241 6.74 16.03 8.27
N ALA A 242 7.27 16.12 9.49
CA ALA A 242 7.13 15.06 10.48
C ALA A 242 6.29 15.52 11.68
N ASP A 243 5.28 14.71 12.02
CA ASP A 243 4.39 14.92 13.14
C ASP A 243 4.35 13.72 14.09
N SER A 244 3.78 13.95 15.27
CA SER A 244 3.66 12.94 16.30
C SER A 244 2.25 12.89 16.88
N VAL A 245 1.75 11.68 17.14
CA VAL A 245 0.55 11.45 17.95
C VAL A 245 0.97 10.89 19.31
N TYR A 246 0.71 11.64 20.38
CA TYR A 246 1.12 11.28 21.75
C TYR A 246 -0.04 11.12 22.73
N ASP A 247 -0.92 12.13 22.82
CA ASP A 247 -2.09 12.13 23.70
C ASP A 247 -3.09 13.21 23.25
N GLY A 248 -4.32 13.13 23.78
CA GLY A 248 -5.38 14.10 23.51
C GLY A 248 -6.16 13.80 22.23
N LYS A 249 -6.62 14.86 21.56
CA LYS A 249 -7.63 14.78 20.50
C LYS A 249 -7.27 13.84 19.35
N ASP A 250 -6.01 13.82 18.94
CA ASP A 250 -5.58 12.95 17.85
C ASP A 250 -5.63 11.48 18.25
N LEU A 251 -5.16 11.15 19.46
CA LEU A 251 -5.26 9.79 19.98
C LEU A 251 -6.73 9.35 20.14
N GLU A 252 -7.61 10.24 20.62
CA GLU A 252 -9.05 9.96 20.74
C GLU A 252 -9.70 9.62 19.39
N ARG A 253 -9.20 10.18 18.29
CA ARG A 253 -9.70 9.86 16.93
C ARG A 253 -9.17 8.55 16.39
N LEU A 254 -7.99 8.12 16.83
CA LEU A 254 -7.38 6.86 16.45
C LEU A 254 -7.96 5.68 17.25
N VAL A 255 -8.41 5.89 18.49
CA VAL A 255 -9.07 4.84 19.28
C VAL A 255 -10.39 4.42 18.59
N PRO A 256 -10.60 3.11 18.30
CA PRO A 256 -11.86 2.64 17.73
C PRO A 256 -13.06 3.02 18.60
N HIS A 257 -14.10 3.55 17.96
CA HIS A 257 -15.31 4.00 18.65
C HIS A 257 -16.52 3.07 18.46
N VAL A 258 -16.35 2.02 17.66
CA VAL A 258 -17.28 0.90 17.49
C VAL A 258 -16.49 -0.39 17.35
N THR A 259 -17.15 -1.53 17.51
CA THR A 259 -16.50 -2.84 17.38
C THR A 259 -16.45 -3.37 15.94
N ASP A 260 -17.21 -2.75 15.03
CA ASP A 260 -17.24 -3.08 13.61
C ASP A 260 -15.86 -2.96 12.95
N GLY A 261 -15.57 -3.94 12.10
CA GLY A 261 -14.37 -3.94 11.26
C GLY A 261 -14.47 -2.95 10.12
N ILE A 262 -13.32 -2.41 9.70
CA ILE A 262 -13.22 -1.59 8.50
C ILE A 262 -13.50 -2.46 7.27
N ARG A 263 -14.47 -2.03 6.45
CA ARG A 263 -14.87 -2.71 5.21
C ARG A 263 -14.01 -2.29 4.04
N THR A 264 -12.79 -2.81 3.98
CA THR A 264 -11.82 -2.48 2.93
C THR A 264 -12.21 -3.02 1.55
N ASP A 265 -13.08 -4.04 1.50
CA ASP A 265 -13.68 -4.62 0.30
C ASP A 265 -14.45 -3.62 -0.56
N LEU A 266 -14.99 -2.56 0.05
CA LEU A 266 -15.80 -1.56 -0.66
C LEU A 266 -14.98 -0.51 -1.41
N ASN A 267 -13.66 -0.49 -1.22
CA ASN A 267 -12.75 0.51 -1.76
C ASN A 267 -11.65 -0.11 -2.65
N LEU A 268 -11.87 -1.35 -3.10
CA LEU A 268 -10.96 -2.01 -4.04
C LEU A 268 -11.07 -1.33 -5.41
N PRO A 269 -9.95 -1.05 -6.10
CA PRO A 269 -10.02 -0.58 -7.47
C PRO A 269 -10.31 -1.74 -8.44
N ASP A 270 -11.16 -1.45 -9.42
CA ASP A 270 -11.50 -2.36 -10.52
C ASP A 270 -10.60 -2.12 -11.75
N PRO A 271 -10.25 -3.18 -12.52
CA PRO A 271 -10.61 -4.57 -12.29
C PRO A 271 -9.81 -5.21 -11.14
N THR A 272 -10.45 -6.05 -10.34
CA THR A 272 -9.77 -6.85 -9.32
C THR A 272 -9.40 -8.23 -9.87
N VAL A 273 -8.11 -8.58 -9.78
CA VAL A 273 -7.62 -9.93 -10.05
C VAL A 273 -7.62 -10.74 -8.75
N TYR A 274 -8.61 -11.63 -8.63
CA TYR A 274 -8.74 -12.56 -7.52
C TYR A 274 -7.91 -13.82 -7.75
N ILE A 275 -7.14 -14.22 -6.76
CA ILE A 275 -6.28 -15.41 -6.81
C ILE A 275 -6.90 -16.53 -5.95
N ALA A 276 -7.55 -17.49 -6.60
CA ALA A 276 -8.04 -18.72 -5.99
C ALA A 276 -6.89 -19.72 -5.86
N ARG A 277 -6.21 -19.71 -4.71
CA ARG A 277 -5.00 -20.51 -4.47
C ARG A 277 -5.24 -22.00 -4.18
N GLY A 278 -6.47 -22.38 -3.81
CA GLY A 278 -6.76 -23.72 -3.28
C GLY A 278 -5.86 -24.04 -2.08
N ASP A 279 -5.18 -25.20 -2.13
CA ASP A 279 -4.24 -25.64 -1.10
C ASP A 279 -2.82 -25.07 -1.25
N VAL A 280 -2.55 -24.30 -2.31
CA VAL A 280 -1.19 -23.74 -2.54
C VAL A 280 -0.88 -22.67 -1.48
N PRO A 281 0.27 -22.76 -0.78
CA PRO A 281 0.66 -21.75 0.21
C PRO A 281 0.80 -20.34 -0.39
N LYS A 282 0.36 -19.31 0.36
CA LYS A 282 0.35 -17.91 -0.09
C LYS A 282 1.73 -17.44 -0.56
N ASP A 283 2.76 -17.70 0.23
CA ASP A 283 4.16 -17.38 -0.05
C ASP A 283 4.67 -18.02 -1.35
N ARG A 284 4.25 -19.26 -1.63
CA ARG A 284 4.55 -19.93 -2.89
C ARG A 284 3.83 -19.28 -4.07
N VAL A 285 2.56 -18.90 -3.92
CA VAL A 285 1.81 -18.22 -5.01
C VAL A 285 2.43 -16.88 -5.34
N THR A 286 2.79 -16.09 -4.32
CA THR A 286 3.41 -14.76 -4.50
C THR A 286 4.81 -14.79 -5.11
N SER A 287 5.41 -15.97 -5.31
CA SER A 287 6.71 -16.13 -5.98
C SER A 287 6.59 -16.67 -7.41
N LEU A 288 5.38 -16.83 -7.94
CA LEU A 288 5.14 -17.32 -9.30
C LEU A 288 5.01 -16.16 -10.28
N ASP A 289 5.54 -16.34 -11.50
CA ASP A 289 5.44 -15.35 -12.58
C ASP A 289 3.99 -14.93 -12.86
N MET A 290 3.04 -15.86 -12.76
CA MET A 290 1.60 -15.56 -12.87
C MET A 290 1.15 -14.44 -11.93
N PHE A 291 1.56 -14.51 -10.66
CA PHE A 291 1.17 -13.51 -9.66
C PHE A 291 1.78 -12.16 -10.00
N HIS A 292 3.02 -12.14 -10.48
CA HIS A 292 3.70 -10.93 -10.88
C HIS A 292 3.10 -10.30 -12.14
N HIS A 293 2.72 -11.12 -13.13
CA HIS A 293 1.97 -10.65 -14.30
C HIS A 293 0.58 -10.12 -13.92
N ALA A 294 -0.10 -10.74 -12.95
CA ALA A 294 -1.35 -10.20 -12.41
C ALA A 294 -1.15 -8.80 -11.79
N CYS A 295 -0.09 -8.58 -11.02
CA CYS A 295 0.24 -7.26 -10.47
C CYS A 295 0.52 -6.24 -11.58
N MET A 296 1.32 -6.60 -12.59
CA MET A 296 1.60 -5.70 -13.72
C MET A 296 0.33 -5.36 -14.51
N TYR A 297 -0.51 -6.36 -14.78
CA TYR A 297 -1.81 -6.16 -15.42
C TYR A 297 -2.69 -5.21 -14.60
N ALA A 298 -2.82 -5.45 -13.30
CA ALA A 298 -3.59 -4.62 -12.40
C ALA A 298 -3.07 -3.17 -12.37
N GLN A 299 -1.76 -2.97 -12.32
CA GLN A 299 -1.15 -1.64 -12.38
C GLN A 299 -1.54 -0.90 -13.67
N ILE A 300 -1.45 -1.58 -14.82
CA ILE A 300 -1.78 -0.99 -16.13
C ILE A 300 -3.27 -0.64 -16.18
N LYS A 301 -4.15 -1.52 -15.70
CA LYS A 301 -5.60 -1.29 -15.72
C LYS A 301 -6.10 -0.37 -14.59
N GLY A 302 -5.22 0.07 -13.68
CA GLY A 302 -5.62 0.84 -12.50
C GLY A 302 -6.39 0.03 -11.45
N GLY A 303 -6.26 -1.31 -11.47
CA GLY A 303 -6.96 -2.27 -10.63
C GLY A 303 -6.15 -2.79 -9.44
N SER A 304 -6.48 -3.98 -8.92
CA SER A 304 -5.77 -4.60 -7.79
C SER A 304 -5.63 -6.12 -7.88
N VAL A 305 -4.79 -6.71 -7.01
CA VAL A 305 -4.61 -8.18 -6.91
C VAL A 305 -4.87 -8.65 -5.48
N LYS A 306 -5.85 -9.52 -5.29
CA LYS A 306 -6.25 -10.03 -3.97
C LYS A 306 -6.32 -11.55 -3.95
N PHE A 307 -6.07 -12.17 -2.80
CA PHE A 307 -6.42 -13.59 -2.60
C PHE A 307 -7.93 -13.74 -2.43
N PHE A 308 -8.52 -14.67 -3.18
CA PHE A 308 -9.96 -14.87 -3.18
C PHE A 308 -10.46 -15.47 -1.86
N GLU A 309 -11.41 -14.79 -1.23
CA GLU A 309 -12.14 -15.24 -0.06
C GLU A 309 -13.63 -15.35 -0.40
N GLU A 310 -14.06 -16.53 -0.87
CA GLU A 310 -15.39 -16.74 -1.45
C GLU A 310 -16.56 -16.22 -0.59
N ASN A 311 -16.49 -16.40 0.73
CA ASN A 311 -17.55 -15.93 1.64
C ASN A 311 -17.71 -14.41 1.67
N ASN A 312 -16.62 -13.68 1.39
CA ASN A 312 -16.57 -12.23 1.42
C ASN A 312 -16.74 -11.66 0.00
N ASP A 313 -15.94 -12.14 -0.95
CA ASP A 313 -15.73 -11.45 -2.23
C ASP A 313 -16.83 -11.70 -3.27
N ARG A 314 -17.55 -12.83 -3.22
CA ARG A 314 -18.50 -13.25 -4.29
C ARG A 314 -19.67 -12.28 -4.55
N HIS A 315 -19.91 -11.35 -3.64
CA HIS A 315 -20.97 -10.34 -3.72
C HIS A 315 -20.47 -8.97 -4.21
N HIS A 316 -19.18 -8.86 -4.48
CA HIS A 316 -18.49 -7.62 -4.82
C HIS A 316 -17.87 -7.63 -6.23
N PHE A 317 -17.99 -8.74 -6.97
CA PHE A 317 -17.41 -8.82 -8.32
C PHE A 317 -17.97 -7.76 -9.26
N SER A 318 -17.09 -7.20 -10.07
CA SER A 318 -17.37 -6.38 -11.24
C SER A 318 -17.26 -7.23 -12.52
N GLY A 319 -17.99 -6.87 -13.57
CA GLY A 319 -17.95 -7.59 -14.86
C GLY A 319 -16.57 -7.61 -15.54
N GLU A 320 -15.63 -6.81 -15.05
CA GLU A 320 -14.25 -6.71 -15.56
C GLU A 320 -13.25 -7.50 -14.69
N ASP A 321 -13.70 -8.05 -13.56
CA ASP A 321 -12.85 -8.81 -12.65
C ASP A 321 -12.40 -10.14 -13.25
N ILE A 322 -11.29 -10.65 -12.71
CA ILE A 322 -10.67 -11.88 -13.14
C ILE A 322 -10.44 -12.79 -11.92
N LEU A 323 -10.85 -14.04 -11.99
CA LEU A 323 -10.53 -15.08 -11.01
C LEU A 323 -9.52 -16.06 -11.60
N VAL A 324 -8.33 -16.11 -11.02
CA VAL A 324 -7.26 -17.04 -11.42
C VAL A 324 -7.20 -18.22 -10.47
N CYS A 325 -7.44 -19.42 -11.00
CA CYS A 325 -7.40 -20.68 -10.27
C CYS A 325 -6.00 -21.31 -10.37
N VAL A 326 -5.22 -21.19 -9.29
CA VAL A 326 -3.81 -21.64 -9.25
C VAL A 326 -3.67 -23.16 -9.22
N ASP A 327 -4.62 -23.84 -8.59
CA ASP A 327 -4.67 -25.30 -8.48
C ASP A 327 -5.22 -25.99 -9.74
N GLY A 328 -5.62 -25.21 -10.75
CA GLY A 328 -6.19 -25.70 -12.01
C GLY A 328 -7.67 -26.07 -11.94
N ASN A 329 -8.36 -25.88 -10.80
CA ASN A 329 -9.75 -26.27 -10.62
C ASN A 329 -10.75 -25.16 -11.02
N SER A 330 -10.57 -24.56 -12.20
CA SER A 330 -11.44 -23.47 -12.69
C SER A 330 -12.90 -23.86 -12.84
N GLU A 331 -13.19 -25.13 -13.13
CA GLU A 331 -14.56 -25.65 -13.27
C GLU A 331 -15.44 -25.45 -12.02
N ILE A 332 -14.84 -25.42 -10.81
CA ILE A 332 -15.56 -25.21 -9.55
C ILE A 332 -16.18 -23.80 -9.48
N TYR A 333 -15.55 -22.84 -10.16
CA TYR A 333 -15.96 -21.44 -10.14
C TYR A 333 -16.69 -20.99 -11.42
N ALA A 334 -16.89 -21.89 -12.39
CA ALA A 334 -17.56 -21.59 -13.66
C ALA A 334 -19.00 -21.07 -13.47
N ASP A 335 -19.64 -21.38 -12.35
CA ASP A 335 -20.96 -20.85 -12.02
C ASP A 335 -20.94 -19.33 -11.77
N TYR A 336 -19.83 -18.76 -11.27
CA TYR A 336 -19.70 -17.31 -11.10
C TYR A 336 -19.65 -16.56 -12.43
N GLU A 337 -19.11 -17.17 -13.47
CA GLU A 337 -19.15 -16.63 -14.83
C GLU A 337 -20.55 -16.80 -15.46
N ARG A 338 -21.18 -17.97 -15.26
CA ARG A 338 -22.40 -18.36 -15.99
C ARG A 338 -23.71 -17.88 -15.38
N LEU A 339 -23.78 -17.78 -14.05
CA LEU A 339 -25.04 -17.61 -13.32
C LEU A 339 -25.19 -16.22 -12.68
N ASN A 340 -24.09 -15.47 -12.51
CA ASN A 340 -24.14 -14.09 -12.05
C ASN A 340 -24.30 -13.14 -13.24
N THR A 341 -25.47 -12.51 -13.38
CA THR A 341 -25.71 -11.50 -14.42
C THR A 341 -25.30 -10.09 -14.02
N GLN A 342 -25.19 -9.82 -12.71
CA GLN A 342 -24.84 -8.51 -12.16
C GLN A 342 -23.42 -8.45 -11.58
N TYR A 343 -22.91 -9.59 -11.09
CA TYR A 343 -21.60 -9.74 -10.46
C TYR A 343 -20.82 -10.85 -11.19
N SER A 344 -20.82 -10.80 -12.51
CA SER A 344 -20.08 -11.77 -13.35
C SER A 344 -18.58 -11.56 -13.17
N ILE A 345 -17.80 -12.62 -13.29
CA ILE A 345 -16.34 -12.58 -13.25
C ILE A 345 -15.79 -13.49 -14.34
N THR A 346 -14.64 -13.15 -14.92
CA THR A 346 -13.97 -14.01 -15.90
C THR A 346 -13.06 -14.99 -15.16
N VAL A 347 -13.21 -16.30 -15.40
CA VAL A 347 -12.44 -17.34 -14.69
C VAL A 347 -11.36 -17.92 -15.60
N PHE A 348 -10.11 -17.92 -15.15
CA PHE A 348 -8.98 -18.54 -15.84
C PHE A 348 -8.28 -19.58 -14.96
N ASP A 349 -7.73 -20.63 -15.57
CA ASP A 349 -6.61 -21.36 -14.97
C ASP A 349 -5.32 -20.52 -15.02
N ALA A 350 -4.29 -20.92 -14.28
CA ALA A 350 -3.05 -20.16 -14.18
C ALA A 350 -2.33 -19.94 -15.52
N GLU A 351 -2.34 -20.91 -16.43
CA GLU A 351 -1.64 -20.81 -17.72
C GLU A 351 -2.38 -19.86 -18.67
N SER A 352 -3.70 -19.97 -18.73
CA SER A 352 -4.57 -19.09 -19.50
C SER A 352 -4.51 -17.65 -18.99
N ALA A 353 -4.45 -17.47 -17.67
CA ALA A 353 -4.29 -16.16 -17.05
C ALA A 353 -2.97 -15.49 -17.44
N ILE A 354 -1.84 -16.21 -17.42
CA ILE A 354 -0.54 -15.69 -17.86
C ILE A 354 -0.63 -15.16 -19.29
N ASN A 355 -1.19 -15.97 -20.20
CA ASN A 355 -1.31 -15.57 -21.61
C ASN A 355 -2.18 -14.31 -21.76
N HIS A 356 -3.32 -14.27 -21.06
CA HIS A 356 -4.19 -13.09 -21.05
C HIS A 356 -3.47 -11.83 -20.55
N PHE A 357 -2.73 -11.94 -19.44
CA PHE A 357 -1.98 -10.79 -18.91
C PHE A 357 -0.88 -10.34 -19.87
N LEU A 358 -0.12 -11.27 -20.46
CA LEU A 358 0.97 -10.94 -21.38
C LEU A 358 0.48 -10.31 -22.69
N ASP A 359 -0.73 -10.63 -23.14
CA ASP A 359 -1.35 -9.99 -24.32
C ASP A 359 -1.70 -8.51 -24.04
N GLU A 360 -1.94 -8.15 -22.78
CA GLU A 360 -2.36 -6.83 -22.34
C GLU A 360 -1.19 -5.98 -21.78
N ILE A 361 -0.10 -6.62 -21.36
CA ILE A 361 1.11 -5.96 -20.84
C ILE A 361 2.03 -5.57 -22.01
N PRO A 362 2.45 -4.30 -22.11
CA PRO A 362 3.47 -3.89 -23.06
C PRO A 362 4.77 -4.69 -22.89
N SER A 363 5.27 -5.30 -23.98
CA SER A 363 6.43 -6.21 -23.93
C SER A 363 7.71 -5.59 -23.35
N GLY A 364 7.82 -4.27 -23.32
CA GLY A 364 8.97 -3.55 -22.73
C GLY A 364 8.97 -3.49 -21.19
N LEU A 365 7.87 -3.86 -20.55
CA LEU A 365 7.74 -3.88 -19.08
C LEU A 365 8.01 -5.26 -18.47
N VAL A 366 8.02 -6.32 -19.28
CA VAL A 366 8.35 -7.68 -18.85
C VAL A 366 9.89 -7.85 -18.86
N LEU A 367 10.48 -8.20 -17.72
CA LEU A 367 11.94 -8.31 -17.52
C LEU A 367 12.53 -9.65 -17.98
#